data_AF-A0A7W0Q998-F1
#
_entry.id   AF-A0A7W0Q998-F1
#
_cell.length_a   1.000
_cell.length_b   1.000
_cell.length_c   1.000
_cell.angle_alpha   90.00
_cell.angle_beta   90.00
_cell.angle_gamma   90.00
#
_symmetry.space_group_name_H-M   'P 1'
#
loop_
_entity.id
_entity.type
_entity.pdbx_description
1 polymer ?
#
loop_
_entity_poly.entity_id
_entity_poly.type
_entity_poly.pdbx_seq_one_letter_code
_entity_poly.pdbx_strand_id
1 'polypeptide(L)'
;MIKHLLWVTCVCLAAACGGGGGGISPDDLADEIEGAQCDFLVKCEGIADRATCDASVSISGTQFNTIIEAIDRGTINYDSGAAKRCADAISGGNCEFAGFHGEDPCNDIFEGTVAIGGMCFVSLECVGNGDCDQNDQTCDPDIACCVGTCVAGATESAIGGPCDDEIHFCAVNSFCKTTSTGAPGTCTALIPNEGAACEDIDACANPMYCNLSLTGTGAGSCKKAPSTGATCNRTTDLLPCADSRDYCDPATSKCVRSAAVGAACGNGISCVDYASCVNMVCVADPKAGENCVVDGQDCTGSLECVNGKCSLPPVGISCPL
;
A
#
# COMPACT_ATOMS: atom_id res chain seq x y z
N MET A 1 -56.48 -36.67 -2.70
CA MET A 1 -55.35 -37.10 -3.57
C MET A 1 -54.67 -35.86 -4.13
N ILE A 2 -53.77 -35.24 -3.37
CA ILE A 2 -52.92 -34.13 -3.82
C ILE A 2 -51.52 -34.43 -3.28
N LYS A 3 -50.56 -34.51 -4.22
CA LYS A 3 -49.19 -34.95 -4.03
C LYS A 3 -48.41 -33.89 -3.25
N HIS A 4 -47.80 -34.27 -2.13
CA HIS A 4 -46.77 -33.47 -1.47
C HIS A 4 -45.50 -33.50 -2.34
N LEU A 5 -45.16 -32.36 -2.95
CA LEU A 5 -43.84 -32.11 -3.52
C LEU A 5 -42.85 -31.97 -2.34
N LEU A 6 -42.00 -32.98 -2.15
CA LEU A 6 -40.75 -32.82 -1.41
C LEU A 6 -39.82 -31.95 -2.26
N TRP A 7 -39.59 -30.71 -1.83
CA TRP A 7 -38.45 -29.91 -2.28
C TRP A 7 -37.19 -30.48 -1.61
N VAL A 8 -36.38 -31.19 -2.38
CA VAL A 8 -35.04 -31.62 -1.97
C VAL A 8 -34.14 -30.40 -2.13
N THR A 9 -33.89 -29.72 -1.02
CA THR A 9 -32.86 -28.67 -0.94
C THR A 9 -31.50 -29.37 -1.09
N CYS A 10 -30.94 -29.32 -2.29
CA CYS A 10 -29.58 -29.78 -2.55
C CYS A 10 -28.62 -28.76 -1.91
N VAL A 11 -28.24 -29.01 -0.66
CA VAL A 11 -27.16 -28.28 0.02
C VAL A 11 -25.86 -28.72 -0.61
N CYS A 12 -25.38 -27.96 -1.59
CA CYS A 12 -24.02 -28.07 -2.09
C CYS A 12 -23.08 -27.61 -0.98
N LEU A 13 -22.60 -28.53 -0.14
CA LEU A 13 -21.39 -28.35 0.64
C LEU A 13 -20.23 -28.22 -0.35
N ALA A 14 -19.91 -26.98 -0.73
CA ALA A 14 -18.66 -26.66 -1.40
C ALA A 14 -17.54 -27.05 -0.43
N ALA A 15 -16.97 -28.23 -0.66
CA ALA A 15 -15.75 -28.65 -0.01
C ALA A 15 -14.66 -27.65 -0.42
N ALA A 16 -14.30 -26.77 0.51
CA ALA A 16 -13.09 -25.96 0.46
C ALA A 16 -11.88 -26.90 0.48
N CYS A 17 -11.52 -27.45 -0.68
CA CYS A 17 -10.23 -28.11 -0.91
C CYS A 17 -9.16 -27.01 -1.06
N GLY A 18 -8.86 -26.34 0.05
CA GLY A 18 -7.68 -25.50 0.18
C GLY A 18 -6.44 -26.39 0.13
N GLY A 19 -5.61 -26.24 -0.90
CA GLY A 19 -4.37 -27.00 -1.06
C GLY A 19 -3.94 -27.29 -2.50
N GLY A 20 -4.66 -26.83 -3.51
CA GLY A 20 -4.14 -26.79 -4.88
C GLY A 20 -3.35 -25.50 -5.06
N GLY A 21 -2.05 -25.58 -5.32
CA GLY A 21 -1.20 -24.45 -5.69
C GLY A 21 -1.55 -23.87 -7.07
N GLY A 22 -2.83 -23.54 -7.29
CA GLY A 22 -3.29 -22.80 -8.46
C GLY A 22 -2.84 -21.35 -8.36
N GLY A 23 -2.43 -20.77 -9.48
CA GLY A 23 -2.21 -19.32 -9.57
C GLY A 23 -3.53 -18.55 -9.58
N ILE A 24 -3.44 -17.24 -9.49
CA ILE A 24 -4.58 -16.32 -9.67
C ILE A 24 -4.72 -16.04 -11.17
N SER A 25 -5.95 -15.97 -11.70
CA SER A 25 -6.14 -15.59 -13.11
C SER A 25 -6.03 -14.07 -13.28
N PRO A 26 -5.72 -13.54 -14.48
CA PRO A 26 -5.74 -12.09 -14.69
C PRO A 26 -7.07 -11.45 -14.25
N ASP A 27 -8.20 -12.05 -14.62
CA ASP A 27 -9.54 -11.55 -14.30
C ASP A 27 -9.83 -11.51 -12.79
N ASP A 28 -9.26 -12.45 -12.03
CA ASP A 28 -9.45 -12.55 -10.58
C ASP A 28 -8.41 -11.75 -9.77
N LEU A 29 -7.36 -11.20 -10.41
CA LEU A 29 -6.23 -10.63 -9.68
C LEU A 29 -6.61 -9.41 -8.83
N ALA A 30 -7.47 -8.50 -9.32
CA ALA A 30 -7.89 -7.35 -8.52
C ALA A 30 -8.63 -7.81 -7.24
N ASP A 31 -9.62 -8.69 -7.40
CA ASP A 31 -10.45 -9.18 -6.31
C ASP A 31 -9.62 -9.98 -5.27
N GLU A 32 -8.67 -10.79 -5.72
CA GLU A 32 -7.80 -11.58 -4.83
C GLU A 32 -6.79 -10.70 -4.07
N ILE A 33 -6.21 -9.68 -4.72
CA ILE A 33 -5.30 -8.74 -4.05
C ILE A 33 -6.07 -7.83 -3.07
N GLU A 34 -7.23 -7.33 -3.47
CA GLU A 34 -8.12 -6.56 -2.61
C GLU A 34 -8.55 -7.39 -1.41
N GLY A 35 -8.94 -8.64 -1.65
CA GLY A 35 -9.29 -9.57 -0.58
C GLY A 35 -8.15 -9.84 0.39
N ALA A 36 -6.93 -10.03 -0.12
CA ALA A 36 -5.73 -10.19 0.70
C ALA A 36 -5.42 -8.94 1.54
N GLN A 37 -5.56 -7.75 0.96
CA GLN A 37 -5.40 -6.48 1.67
C GLN A 37 -6.47 -6.33 2.76
N CYS A 38 -7.72 -6.71 2.48
CA CYS A 38 -8.78 -6.67 3.46
C CYS A 38 -8.57 -7.64 4.62
N ASP A 39 -8.08 -8.85 4.36
CA ASP A 39 -7.69 -9.78 5.42
C ASP A 39 -6.55 -9.23 6.28
N PHE A 40 -5.58 -8.57 5.66
CA PHE A 40 -4.51 -7.89 6.36
C PHE A 40 -5.03 -6.74 7.24
N LEU A 41 -5.87 -5.85 6.69
CA LEU A 41 -6.43 -4.70 7.41
C LEU A 41 -7.31 -5.13 8.59
N VAL A 42 -8.15 -6.15 8.44
CA VAL A 42 -8.97 -6.67 9.55
C VAL A 42 -8.08 -7.26 10.64
N LYS A 43 -7.07 -8.06 10.26
CA LYS A 43 -6.10 -8.66 11.20
C LYS A 43 -5.32 -7.60 11.97
N CYS A 44 -4.99 -6.49 11.31
CA CYS A 44 -4.25 -5.38 11.87
C CYS A 44 -5.14 -4.25 12.39
N GLU A 45 -6.43 -4.52 12.63
CA GLU A 45 -7.42 -3.57 13.17
C GLU A 45 -7.46 -2.22 12.43
N GLY A 46 -7.03 -2.21 11.16
CA GLY A 46 -7.12 -1.09 10.23
C GLY A 46 -8.55 -0.88 9.73
N ILE A 47 -9.38 -1.91 9.82
CA ILE A 47 -10.80 -1.87 9.49
C ILE A 47 -11.61 -2.83 10.38
N ALA A 48 -12.87 -2.50 10.63
CA ALA A 48 -13.72 -3.21 11.58
C ALA A 48 -13.96 -4.68 11.22
N ASP A 49 -14.23 -4.95 9.95
CA ASP A 49 -14.60 -6.28 9.45
C ASP A 49 -14.42 -6.36 7.93
N ARG A 50 -14.40 -7.61 7.42
CA ARG A 50 -14.17 -7.90 6.00
C ARG A 50 -15.23 -7.27 5.10
N ALA A 51 -16.50 -7.34 5.48
CA ALA A 51 -17.59 -6.80 4.67
C ALA A 51 -17.52 -5.27 4.55
N THR A 52 -17.05 -4.58 5.60
CA THR A 52 -16.78 -3.15 5.56
C THR A 52 -15.60 -2.85 4.65
N CYS A 53 -14.56 -3.68 4.67
CA CYS A 53 -13.41 -3.55 3.79
C CYS A 53 -13.78 -3.70 2.31
N ASP A 54 -14.45 -4.79 1.94
CA ASP A 54 -14.90 -5.03 0.55
C ASP A 54 -15.84 -3.91 0.03
N ALA A 55 -16.46 -3.13 0.93
CA ALA A 55 -17.32 -1.99 0.57
C ALA A 55 -16.59 -0.63 0.56
N SER A 56 -15.33 -0.57 0.99
CA SER A 56 -14.60 0.69 1.25
C SER A 56 -13.21 0.75 0.65
N VAL A 57 -12.64 -0.39 0.29
CA VAL A 57 -11.39 -0.52 -0.47
C VAL A 57 -11.79 -0.91 -1.89
N SER A 58 -11.12 -0.34 -2.89
CA SER A 58 -11.28 -0.78 -4.27
C SER A 58 -9.94 -0.63 -4.98
N ILE A 59 -9.40 -1.75 -5.46
CA ILE A 59 -8.20 -1.78 -6.32
C ILE A 59 -8.61 -1.89 -7.80
N SER A 60 -9.88 -2.22 -8.06
CA SER A 60 -10.52 -2.29 -9.38
C SER A 60 -10.71 -0.89 -9.99
N GLY A 61 -9.61 -0.18 -10.19
CA GLY A 61 -9.54 1.05 -10.95
C GLY A 61 -9.33 0.76 -12.44
N THR A 62 -9.38 1.81 -13.24
CA THR A 62 -9.27 1.69 -14.69
C THR A 62 -7.89 1.30 -15.19
N GLN A 63 -6.87 1.56 -14.39
CA GLN A 63 -5.53 1.03 -14.61
C GLN A 63 -5.54 -0.50 -14.69
N PHE A 64 -6.37 -1.17 -13.86
CA PHE A 64 -6.44 -2.62 -13.85
C PHE A 64 -7.05 -3.17 -15.15
N ASN A 65 -8.15 -2.60 -15.62
CA ASN A 65 -8.74 -2.98 -16.92
C ASN A 65 -7.74 -2.78 -18.06
N THR A 66 -6.98 -1.69 -18.06
CA THR A 66 -5.92 -1.44 -19.05
C THR A 66 -4.83 -2.52 -19.00
N ILE A 67 -4.46 -3.00 -17.80
CA ILE A 67 -3.51 -4.11 -17.62
C ILE A 67 -4.08 -5.42 -18.19
N ILE A 68 -5.35 -5.75 -17.93
CA ILE A 68 -5.98 -6.96 -18.49
C ILE A 68 -5.99 -6.93 -20.02
N GLU A 69 -6.37 -5.80 -20.63
CA GLU A 69 -6.33 -5.66 -22.08
C GLU A 69 -4.89 -5.78 -22.64
N ALA A 70 -3.88 -5.27 -21.92
CA ALA A 70 -2.48 -5.41 -22.29
C ALA A 70 -1.98 -6.87 -22.20
N ILE A 71 -2.45 -7.64 -21.22
CA ILE A 71 -2.21 -9.08 -21.12
C ILE A 71 -2.83 -9.81 -22.32
N ASP A 72 -4.08 -9.49 -22.67
CA ASP A 72 -4.78 -10.11 -23.80
C ASP A 72 -4.09 -9.84 -25.16
N ARG A 73 -3.48 -8.66 -25.32
CA ARG A 73 -2.66 -8.33 -26.49
C ARG A 73 -1.26 -8.94 -26.46
N GLY A 74 -0.82 -9.45 -25.32
CA GLY A 74 0.54 -9.95 -25.11
C GLY A 74 1.59 -8.85 -24.99
N THR A 75 1.20 -7.61 -24.68
CA THR A 75 2.15 -6.53 -24.34
C THR A 75 2.63 -6.61 -22.89
N ILE A 76 1.93 -7.38 -22.05
CA ILE A 76 2.34 -7.78 -20.70
C ILE A 76 2.28 -9.31 -20.60
N ASN A 77 3.36 -9.93 -20.14
CA ASN A 77 3.35 -11.31 -19.66
C ASN A 77 2.88 -11.33 -18.20
N TYR A 78 1.96 -12.23 -17.88
CA TYR A 78 1.40 -12.38 -16.53
C TYR A 78 1.85 -13.68 -15.87
N ASP A 79 2.42 -13.60 -14.66
CA ASP A 79 2.74 -14.77 -13.83
C ASP A 79 1.68 -14.97 -12.73
N SER A 80 0.72 -15.85 -13.02
CA SER A 80 -0.33 -16.28 -12.07
C SER A 80 0.21 -16.82 -10.74
N GLY A 81 1.40 -17.42 -10.74
CA GLY A 81 2.06 -17.92 -9.54
C GLY A 81 2.71 -16.80 -8.72
N ALA A 82 3.29 -15.80 -9.37
CA ALA A 82 3.78 -14.58 -8.71
C ALA A 82 2.62 -13.78 -8.11
N ALA A 83 1.50 -13.64 -8.83
CA ALA A 83 0.28 -13.05 -8.31
C ALA A 83 -0.18 -13.71 -7.01
N LYS A 84 -0.21 -15.05 -6.98
CA LYS A 84 -0.53 -15.78 -5.76
C LYS A 84 0.46 -15.49 -4.62
N ARG A 85 1.77 -15.47 -4.89
CA ARG A 85 2.79 -15.17 -3.88
C ARG A 85 2.61 -13.76 -3.31
N CYS A 86 2.29 -12.79 -4.16
CA CYS A 86 1.97 -11.43 -3.73
C CYS A 86 0.75 -11.40 -2.81
N ALA A 87 -0.39 -11.99 -3.21
CA ALA A 87 -1.59 -12.06 -2.38
C ALA A 87 -1.34 -12.77 -1.03
N ASP A 88 -0.60 -13.88 -1.05
CA ASP A 88 -0.22 -14.63 0.15
C ASP A 88 0.71 -13.79 1.06
N ALA A 89 1.61 -12.98 0.49
CA ALA A 89 2.50 -12.10 1.25
C ALA A 89 1.75 -10.94 1.90
N ILE A 90 0.83 -10.29 1.19
CA ILE A 90 -0.02 -9.22 1.72
C ILE A 90 -0.86 -9.76 2.89
N SER A 91 -1.65 -10.81 2.64
CA SER A 91 -2.52 -11.41 3.66
C SER A 91 -1.73 -12.03 4.81
N GLY A 92 -0.50 -12.51 4.57
CA GLY A 92 0.41 -13.11 5.55
C GLY A 92 1.23 -12.11 6.37
N GLY A 93 1.33 -10.85 5.92
CA GLY A 93 2.14 -9.80 6.56
C GLY A 93 1.79 -9.59 8.04
N ASN A 94 2.75 -9.20 8.88
CA ASN A 94 2.46 -8.86 10.27
C ASN A 94 2.08 -7.37 10.40
N CYS A 95 1.56 -6.98 11.56
CA CYS A 95 1.16 -5.59 11.82
C CYS A 95 2.33 -4.72 12.33
N GLU A 96 3.55 -5.27 12.36
CA GLU A 96 4.74 -4.53 12.78
C GLU A 96 5.38 -3.85 11.56
N PHE A 97 5.96 -2.68 11.78
CA PHE A 97 6.75 -1.99 10.79
C PHE A 97 7.94 -2.87 10.37
N ALA A 98 7.91 -3.32 9.11
CA ALA A 98 8.95 -4.18 8.54
C ALA A 98 10.22 -3.41 8.18
N GLY A 99 10.17 -2.08 8.15
CA GLY A 99 11.20 -1.23 7.56
C GLY A 99 10.82 -0.77 6.14
N PHE A 100 11.68 0.05 5.52
CA PHE A 100 11.46 0.59 4.17
C PHE A 100 12.03 -0.30 3.05
N HIS A 101 12.96 -1.19 3.39
CA HIS A 101 13.72 -2.01 2.42
C HIS A 101 13.24 -3.45 2.38
N GLY A 102 12.08 -3.67 1.79
CA GLY A 102 11.54 -5.01 1.53
C GLY A 102 11.71 -5.42 0.08
N GLU A 103 11.94 -6.71 -0.16
CA GLU A 103 11.60 -7.28 -1.47
C GLU A 103 10.07 -7.27 -1.58
N ASP A 104 9.55 -6.64 -2.63
CA ASP A 104 8.11 -6.67 -2.91
C ASP A 104 7.81 -7.87 -3.84
N PRO A 105 7.18 -8.94 -3.34
CA PRO A 105 6.84 -10.11 -4.15
C PRO A 105 5.81 -9.79 -5.24
N CYS A 106 5.21 -8.61 -5.24
CA CYS A 106 4.25 -8.14 -6.25
C CYS A 106 4.92 -7.59 -7.51
N ASN A 107 6.22 -7.26 -7.47
CA ASN A 107 6.95 -6.76 -8.64
C ASN A 107 7.10 -7.81 -9.75
N ASP A 108 7.02 -9.10 -9.42
CA ASP A 108 7.19 -10.21 -10.36
C ASP A 108 5.88 -10.62 -11.08
N ILE A 109 4.75 -9.94 -10.81
CA ILE A 109 3.45 -10.31 -11.38
C ILE A 109 3.41 -10.07 -12.89
N PHE A 110 4.04 -8.98 -13.34
CA PHE A 110 3.96 -8.48 -14.70
C PHE A 110 5.35 -8.33 -15.29
N GLU A 111 5.52 -8.74 -16.54
CA GLU A 111 6.74 -8.50 -17.32
C GLU A 111 6.36 -7.89 -18.67
N GLY A 112 6.79 -6.66 -18.92
CA GLY A 112 6.53 -5.96 -20.18
C GLY A 112 7.25 -6.59 -21.37
N THR A 113 6.60 -6.59 -22.53
CA THR A 113 7.14 -7.18 -23.77
C THR A 113 7.43 -6.15 -24.86
N VAL A 114 6.98 -4.90 -24.69
CA VAL A 114 7.19 -3.82 -25.64
C VAL A 114 8.63 -3.31 -25.53
N ALA A 115 9.37 -3.40 -26.63
CA ALA A 115 10.74 -2.90 -26.69
C ALA A 115 10.79 -1.37 -26.55
N ILE A 116 11.92 -0.86 -26.07
CA ILE A 116 12.21 0.58 -26.04
C ILE A 116 12.00 1.20 -27.43
N GLY A 117 11.27 2.32 -27.48
CA GLY A 117 10.81 2.99 -28.69
C GLY A 117 9.47 2.49 -29.23
N GLY A 118 8.88 1.43 -28.66
CA GLY A 118 7.54 0.95 -28.98
C GLY A 118 6.42 1.77 -28.32
N MET A 119 5.19 1.66 -28.83
CA MET A 119 4.02 2.31 -28.24
C MET A 119 3.58 1.59 -26.97
N CYS A 120 3.15 2.34 -25.95
CA CYS A 120 2.65 1.83 -24.68
C CYS A 120 1.51 2.72 -24.16
N PHE A 121 0.77 2.22 -23.17
CA PHE A 121 -0.23 2.97 -22.42
C PHE A 121 0.06 2.99 -20.92
N VAL A 122 0.77 1.97 -20.42
CA VAL A 122 1.26 1.89 -19.03
C VAL A 122 2.70 1.42 -19.02
N SER A 123 3.49 1.85 -18.03
CA SER A 123 4.91 1.45 -17.91
C SER A 123 5.10 -0.06 -17.84
N LEU A 124 4.12 -0.80 -17.30
CA LEU A 124 4.17 -2.27 -17.21
C LEU A 124 4.25 -2.97 -18.57
N GLU A 125 3.88 -2.32 -19.68
CA GLU A 125 4.04 -2.88 -21.03
C GLU A 125 5.50 -2.90 -21.50
N CYS A 126 6.36 -2.06 -20.91
CA CYS A 126 7.72 -1.84 -21.38
C CYS A 126 8.72 -2.85 -20.80
N VAL A 127 9.55 -3.42 -21.67
CA VAL A 127 10.54 -4.44 -21.29
C VAL A 127 11.59 -3.89 -20.32
N GLY A 128 12.00 -4.72 -19.35
CA GLY A 128 13.12 -4.41 -18.45
C GLY A 128 12.82 -3.28 -17.47
N ASN A 129 11.59 -3.19 -16.97
CA ASN A 129 11.09 -2.10 -16.12
C ASN A 129 11.21 -0.74 -16.81
N GLY A 130 10.90 -0.70 -18.12
CA GLY A 130 10.84 0.54 -18.87
C GLY A 130 9.71 1.45 -18.41
N ASP A 131 9.81 2.74 -18.70
CA ASP A 131 8.74 3.68 -18.42
C ASP A 131 7.94 3.99 -19.68
N CYS A 132 6.63 4.14 -19.54
CA CYS A 132 5.79 4.62 -20.62
C CYS A 132 5.76 6.15 -20.63
N ASP A 133 6.60 6.74 -21.46
CA ASP A 133 6.72 8.18 -21.57
C ASP A 133 5.51 8.78 -22.32
N GLN A 134 4.57 9.34 -21.57
CA GLN A 134 3.35 10.01 -22.05
C GLN A 134 3.56 11.52 -22.21
N ASN A 135 4.58 11.91 -22.98
CA ASN A 135 4.96 13.31 -23.20
C ASN A 135 3.94 14.19 -23.97
N ASP A 136 2.76 13.66 -24.31
CA ASP A 136 1.69 14.46 -24.93
C ASP A 136 0.98 15.33 -23.88
N GLN A 137 1.43 16.59 -23.77
CA GLN A 137 0.84 17.59 -22.88
C GLN A 137 -0.63 17.91 -23.17
N THR A 138 -1.18 17.47 -24.30
CA THR A 138 -2.60 17.66 -24.63
C THR A 138 -3.47 16.51 -24.17
N CYS A 139 -2.86 15.40 -23.76
CA CYS A 139 -3.55 14.26 -23.21
C CYS A 139 -3.47 14.30 -21.69
N ASP A 140 -4.63 14.30 -21.05
CA ASP A 140 -4.76 14.23 -19.61
C ASP A 140 -5.01 12.76 -19.21
N PRO A 141 -4.06 12.09 -18.54
CA PRO A 141 -4.15 10.66 -18.21
C PRO A 141 -5.27 10.35 -17.21
N ASP A 142 -5.83 11.35 -16.52
CA ASP A 142 -6.95 11.17 -15.60
C ASP A 142 -8.29 11.04 -16.33
N ILE A 143 -8.38 11.55 -17.57
CA ILE A 143 -9.62 11.58 -18.37
C ILE A 143 -9.52 10.87 -19.72
N ALA A 144 -8.32 10.54 -20.18
CA ALA A 144 -8.08 9.97 -21.49
C ALA A 144 -6.89 9.01 -21.50
N CYS A 145 -6.81 8.25 -22.59
CA CYS A 145 -5.83 7.19 -22.76
C CYS A 145 -4.66 7.71 -23.56
N CYS A 146 -3.63 8.12 -22.84
CA CYS A 146 -2.46 8.74 -23.42
C CYS A 146 -1.54 7.65 -23.95
N VAL A 147 -1.43 7.57 -25.27
CA VAL A 147 -0.40 6.76 -25.93
C VAL A 147 0.95 7.37 -25.60
N GLY A 148 1.83 6.57 -25.02
CA GLY A 148 3.23 6.91 -24.79
C GLY A 148 4.17 6.12 -25.68
N THR A 149 5.47 6.29 -25.41
CA THR A 149 6.53 5.47 -25.99
C THR A 149 7.36 4.85 -24.87
N CYS A 150 7.66 3.57 -24.97
CA CYS A 150 8.54 2.93 -24.00
C CYS A 150 9.93 3.57 -24.05
N VAL A 151 10.35 4.15 -22.94
CA VAL A 151 11.71 4.61 -22.71
C VAL A 151 12.41 3.66 -21.75
N ALA A 152 13.74 3.66 -21.78
CA ALA A 152 14.48 2.92 -20.77
C ALA A 152 14.10 3.48 -19.40
N GLY A 153 13.67 2.61 -18.49
CA GLY A 153 13.35 3.02 -17.14
C GLY A 153 14.61 3.42 -16.39
N ALA A 154 14.41 3.88 -15.16
CA ALA A 154 15.54 4.16 -14.30
C ALA A 154 16.44 2.92 -14.17
N THR A 155 17.75 3.16 -14.16
CA THR A 155 18.78 2.13 -14.06
C THR A 155 19.21 1.98 -12.62
N GLU A 156 19.32 0.73 -12.17
CA GLU A 156 19.85 0.42 -10.84
C GLU A 156 21.34 0.81 -10.74
N SER A 157 21.65 1.67 -9.79
CA SER A 157 23.01 2.11 -9.45
C SER A 157 23.56 1.30 -8.30
N ALA A 158 24.76 0.76 -8.48
CA ALA A 158 25.53 0.16 -7.39
C ALA A 158 25.90 1.22 -6.32
N ILE A 159 26.26 0.77 -5.11
CA ILE A 159 26.77 1.64 -4.05
C ILE A 159 27.95 2.49 -4.56
N GLY A 160 27.87 3.80 -4.33
CA GLY A 160 28.79 4.82 -4.84
C GLY A 160 28.39 5.40 -6.21
N GLY A 161 27.37 4.84 -6.87
CA GLY A 161 26.78 5.36 -8.10
C GLY A 161 25.80 6.52 -7.85
N PRO A 162 25.39 7.22 -8.92
CA PRO A 162 24.42 8.31 -8.83
C PRO A 162 23.00 7.80 -8.51
N CYS A 163 22.19 8.67 -7.92
CA CYS A 163 20.75 8.46 -7.71
C CYS A 163 20.05 9.82 -7.57
N ASP A 164 18.73 9.83 -7.36
CA ASP A 164 17.93 11.08 -7.28
C ASP A 164 18.07 11.94 -8.55
N ASP A 165 18.16 11.24 -9.69
CA ASP A 165 17.93 11.80 -11.00
C ASP A 165 16.83 10.99 -11.70
N GLU A 166 16.33 11.48 -12.84
CA GLU A 166 15.20 10.87 -13.56
C GLU A 166 15.49 9.45 -14.04
N ILE A 167 16.74 8.98 -14.00
CA ILE A 167 17.18 7.74 -14.65
C ILE A 167 17.98 6.80 -13.74
N HIS A 168 18.17 7.09 -12.44
CA HIS A 168 18.90 6.20 -11.53
C HIS A 168 18.21 6.02 -10.18
N PHE A 169 18.09 4.77 -9.75
CA PHE A 169 17.71 4.40 -8.39
C PHE A 169 18.77 3.49 -7.77
N CYS A 170 18.74 3.33 -6.45
CA CYS A 170 19.77 2.57 -5.76
C CYS A 170 19.48 1.08 -5.70
N ALA A 171 20.54 0.29 -5.79
CA ALA A 171 20.45 -1.16 -5.70
C ALA A 171 19.83 -1.66 -4.39
N VAL A 172 19.32 -2.89 -4.41
CA VAL A 172 18.78 -3.53 -3.20
C VAL A 172 19.80 -3.48 -2.05
N ASN A 173 19.34 -3.16 -0.84
CA ASN A 173 20.16 -2.90 0.34
C ASN A 173 21.03 -1.61 0.27
N SER A 174 20.60 -0.62 -0.51
CA SER A 174 21.14 0.73 -0.49
C SER A 174 20.04 1.77 -0.58
N PHE A 175 20.32 2.99 -0.15
CA PHE A 175 19.41 4.13 -0.20
C PHE A 175 20.07 5.29 -0.96
N CYS A 176 19.26 6.23 -1.45
CA CYS A 176 19.80 7.39 -2.13
C CYS A 176 20.15 8.51 -1.14
N LYS A 177 21.45 8.76 -0.94
CA LYS A 177 21.88 9.91 -0.15
C LYS A 177 21.82 11.18 -1.01
N THR A 178 20.77 11.95 -0.84
CA THR A 178 20.59 13.24 -1.54
C THR A 178 21.61 14.28 -1.08
N THR A 179 21.89 15.26 -1.95
CA THR A 179 22.76 16.40 -1.61
C THR A 179 21.94 17.68 -1.53
N SER A 180 22.23 18.54 -0.55
CA SER A 180 21.53 19.84 -0.40
C SER A 180 21.82 20.83 -1.53
N THR A 181 22.72 20.50 -2.45
CA THR A 181 23.17 21.37 -3.54
C THR A 181 22.44 21.15 -4.86
N GLY A 182 21.44 20.27 -4.91
CA GLY A 182 20.75 19.90 -6.15
C GLY A 182 21.64 19.12 -7.13
N ALA A 183 22.76 18.58 -6.65
CA ALA A 183 23.52 17.59 -7.41
C ALA A 183 22.88 16.22 -7.19
N PRO A 184 22.98 15.29 -8.16
CA PRO A 184 22.49 13.93 -7.99
C PRO A 184 23.00 13.34 -6.68
N GLY A 185 22.14 12.59 -6.01
CA GLY A 185 22.49 11.83 -4.82
C GLY A 185 23.53 10.75 -5.12
N THR A 186 23.98 10.07 -4.07
CA THR A 186 24.87 8.91 -4.20
C THR A 186 24.32 7.71 -3.46
N CYS A 187 24.24 6.57 -4.13
CA CYS A 187 23.78 5.33 -3.51
C CYS A 187 24.72 4.91 -2.39
N THR A 188 24.16 4.74 -1.20
CA THR A 188 24.90 4.44 0.02
C THR A 188 24.34 3.17 0.64
N ALA A 189 25.22 2.30 1.15
CA ALA A 189 24.79 1.10 1.87
C ALA A 189 23.89 1.47 3.05
N LEU A 190 22.85 0.66 3.30
CA LEU A 190 22.01 0.82 4.48
C LEU A 190 22.81 0.72 5.76
N ILE A 191 22.42 1.50 6.77
CA ILE A 191 23.09 1.55 8.06
C ILE A 191 22.55 0.42 8.94
N PRO A 192 23.35 -0.59 9.31
CA PRO A 192 22.84 -1.80 9.94
C PRO A 192 22.81 -1.73 11.48
N ASN A 193 23.29 -0.64 12.08
CA ASN A 193 23.46 -0.53 13.53
C ASN A 193 22.47 0.48 14.13
N GLU A 194 21.73 0.03 15.15
CA GLU A 194 20.90 0.92 15.97
C GLU A 194 21.77 1.97 16.68
N GLY A 195 21.27 3.21 16.74
CA GLY A 195 21.95 4.38 17.31
C GLY A 195 22.96 5.06 16.38
N ALA A 196 23.30 4.47 15.23
CA ALA A 196 24.17 5.11 14.25
C ALA A 196 23.50 6.34 13.63
N ALA A 197 24.30 7.37 13.31
CA ALA A 197 23.81 8.60 12.71
C ALA A 197 23.29 8.37 11.27
N CYS A 198 22.19 9.03 10.92
CA CYS A 198 21.55 8.95 9.61
C CYS A 198 20.95 10.31 9.22
N GLU A 199 20.64 10.49 7.93
CA GLU A 199 20.17 11.78 7.37
C GLU A 199 18.93 11.63 6.48
N ASP A 200 18.49 10.40 6.22
CA ASP A 200 17.29 10.09 5.40
C ASP A 200 16.43 9.05 6.13
N ILE A 201 15.11 9.16 6.05
CA ILE A 201 14.13 8.32 6.78
C ILE A 201 14.37 6.82 6.54
N ASP A 202 14.82 6.48 5.34
CA ASP A 202 15.07 5.11 4.89
C ASP A 202 16.55 4.71 4.97
N ALA A 203 17.46 5.54 5.46
CA ALA A 203 18.90 5.24 5.45
C ALA A 203 19.33 3.99 6.26
N CYS A 204 18.43 3.48 7.12
CA CYS A 204 18.70 2.41 8.06
C CYS A 204 18.20 1.05 7.54
N ALA A 205 18.93 -0.02 7.85
CA ALA A 205 18.53 -1.36 7.45
C ALA A 205 17.26 -1.80 8.20
N ASN A 206 16.41 -2.59 7.53
CA ASN A 206 15.20 -3.14 8.13
C ASN A 206 15.47 -3.97 9.40
N PRO A 207 14.58 -3.90 10.42
CA PRO A 207 13.32 -3.15 10.48
C PRO A 207 13.50 -1.74 11.10
N MET A 208 14.69 -1.16 11.03
CA MET A 208 14.94 0.18 11.56
C MET A 208 14.50 1.25 10.58
N TYR A 209 14.35 2.46 11.11
CA TYR A 209 14.17 3.69 10.36
C TYR A 209 15.14 4.75 10.90
N CYS A 210 15.40 5.80 10.12
CA CYS A 210 16.11 6.95 10.64
C CYS A 210 15.17 7.86 11.43
N ASN A 211 15.38 7.94 12.74
CA ASN A 211 14.63 8.85 13.58
C ASN A 211 15.19 10.28 13.43
N LEU A 212 14.71 11.00 12.41
CA LEU A 212 15.14 12.35 12.08
C LEU A 212 14.73 13.37 13.15
N SER A 213 15.66 14.24 13.54
CA SER A 213 15.36 15.34 14.46
C SER A 213 14.67 16.49 13.74
N LEU A 214 13.35 16.64 13.93
CA LEU A 214 12.55 17.72 13.32
C LEU A 214 12.93 19.15 13.79
N THR A 215 13.70 19.27 14.87
CA THR A 215 14.11 20.56 15.45
C THR A 215 15.53 20.99 15.05
N GLY A 216 16.21 20.22 14.19
CA GLY A 216 17.64 20.37 13.92
C GLY A 216 18.03 20.38 12.45
N THR A 217 19.27 19.97 12.16
CA THR A 217 19.92 19.98 10.84
C THR A 217 19.46 18.85 9.90
N GLY A 218 18.34 18.17 10.20
CA GLY A 218 17.91 16.96 9.49
C GLY A 218 18.71 15.70 9.86
N ALA A 219 19.66 15.77 10.80
CA ALA A 219 20.37 14.59 11.28
C ALA A 219 19.48 13.80 12.27
N GLY A 220 19.57 12.47 12.21
CA GLY A 220 18.87 11.53 13.07
C GLY A 220 19.76 10.39 13.53
N SER A 221 19.13 9.38 14.13
CA SER A 221 19.77 8.11 14.47
C SER A 221 18.92 6.93 14.06
N CYS A 222 19.52 5.85 13.57
CA CYS A 222 18.81 4.62 13.27
C CYS A 222 18.18 4.05 14.54
N LYS A 223 16.88 3.78 14.50
CA LYS A 223 16.13 3.21 15.62
C LYS A 223 15.24 2.09 15.16
N LYS A 224 15.05 1.09 16.02
CA LYS A 224 13.93 0.17 15.90
C LYS A 224 12.73 0.77 16.61
N ALA A 225 11.55 0.67 15.99
CA ALA A 225 10.32 1.10 16.64
C ALA A 225 10.05 0.24 17.90
N PRO A 226 9.58 0.82 19.02
CA PRO A 226 9.29 0.07 20.23
C PRO A 226 8.12 -0.91 20.03
N SER A 227 8.26 -2.15 20.52
CA SER A 227 7.16 -3.13 20.50
C SER A 227 6.09 -2.82 21.54
N THR A 228 4.93 -3.50 21.46
CA THR A 228 3.85 -3.36 22.44
C THR A 228 4.35 -3.50 23.88
N GLY A 229 4.00 -2.53 24.72
CA GLY A 229 4.38 -2.44 26.13
C GLY A 229 5.78 -1.87 26.39
N ALA A 230 6.61 -1.69 25.37
CA ALA A 230 7.92 -1.05 25.48
C ALA A 230 7.78 0.47 25.62
N THR A 231 8.84 1.12 26.12
CA THR A 231 8.89 2.57 26.25
C THR A 231 8.96 3.25 24.89
N CYS A 232 8.18 4.31 24.71
CA CYS A 232 8.09 5.09 23.48
C CYS A 232 8.22 6.60 23.76
N ASN A 233 8.56 7.39 22.74
CA ASN A 233 8.58 8.84 22.83
C ASN A 233 7.87 9.51 21.66
N ARG A 234 6.62 9.92 21.88
CA ARG A 234 5.79 10.61 20.89
C ARG A 234 6.31 11.97 20.39
N THR A 235 7.27 12.58 21.09
CA THR A 235 7.77 13.92 20.77
C THR A 235 9.04 13.86 19.93
N THR A 236 9.85 12.81 20.10
CA THR A 236 11.13 12.68 19.41
C THR A 236 11.18 11.54 18.42
N ASP A 237 10.31 10.54 18.53
CA ASP A 237 10.29 9.38 17.63
C ASP A 237 9.28 9.59 16.52
N LEU A 238 9.75 9.47 15.27
CA LEU A 238 8.91 9.55 14.07
C LEU A 238 7.90 8.40 14.01
N LEU A 239 8.35 7.18 14.32
CA LEU A 239 7.51 6.01 14.46
C LEU A 239 7.49 5.58 15.93
N PRO A 240 6.47 6.02 16.71
CA PRO A 240 6.50 5.88 18.16
C PRO A 240 6.28 4.43 18.64
N CYS A 241 5.65 3.58 17.82
CA CYS A 241 5.40 2.17 18.11
C CYS A 241 5.55 1.33 16.84
N ALA A 242 6.02 0.08 17.00
CA ALA A 242 6.26 -0.83 15.89
C ALA A 242 4.98 -1.42 15.32
N ASP A 243 4.02 -1.79 16.18
CA ASP A 243 2.74 -2.36 15.76
C ASP A 243 1.79 -1.22 15.39
N SER A 244 1.21 -1.27 14.19
CA SER A 244 0.29 -0.23 13.68
C SER A 244 -0.95 -0.05 14.55
N ARG A 245 -1.32 -1.07 15.33
CA ARG A 245 -2.46 -1.02 16.26
C ARG A 245 -2.14 -0.35 17.60
N ASP A 246 -0.89 0.04 17.81
CA ASP A 246 -0.45 0.68 19.03
C ASP A 246 -0.23 2.18 18.83
N TYR A 247 -0.43 2.94 19.91
CA TYR A 247 0.02 4.32 20.02
C TYR A 247 0.87 4.49 21.26
N CYS A 248 1.63 5.58 21.31
CA CYS A 248 2.43 5.92 22.48
C CYS A 248 1.60 6.67 23.52
N ASP A 249 1.21 5.97 24.59
CA ASP A 249 0.42 6.52 25.67
C ASP A 249 1.16 7.67 26.37
N PRO A 250 0.60 8.89 26.36
CA PRO A 250 1.25 10.05 26.96
C PRO A 250 1.38 9.97 28.49
N ALA A 251 0.55 9.18 29.17
CA ALA A 251 0.59 9.04 30.62
C ALA A 251 1.67 8.03 31.06
N THR A 252 1.84 6.94 30.32
CA THR A 252 2.78 5.87 30.69
C THR A 252 4.07 5.85 29.87
N SER A 253 4.12 6.60 28.76
CA SER A 253 5.19 6.56 27.75
C SER A 253 5.47 5.13 27.29
N LYS A 254 4.40 4.36 27.06
CA LYS A 254 4.47 2.99 26.54
C LYS A 254 3.62 2.83 25.30
N CYS A 255 4.05 1.93 24.42
CA CYS A 255 3.21 1.47 23.32
C CYS A 255 2.06 0.64 23.89
N VAL A 256 0.84 1.10 23.66
CA VAL A 256 -0.38 0.42 24.08
C VAL A 256 -1.36 0.38 22.93
N ARG A 257 -2.23 -0.63 22.92
CA ARG A 257 -3.28 -0.76 21.90
C ARG A 257 -4.15 0.48 21.83
N SER A 258 -4.45 0.90 20.61
CA SER A 258 -5.39 1.97 20.30
C SER A 258 -6.76 1.72 20.92
N ALA A 259 -7.45 2.81 21.24
CA ALA A 259 -8.75 2.76 21.89
C ALA A 259 -9.80 2.24 20.89
N ALA A 260 -10.47 1.15 21.25
CA ALA A 260 -11.57 0.59 20.45
C ALA A 260 -12.76 1.56 20.35
N VAL A 261 -13.63 1.36 19.34
CA VAL A 261 -14.87 2.11 19.19
C VAL A 261 -15.71 2.06 20.49
N GLY A 262 -16.19 3.22 20.93
CA GLY A 262 -16.92 3.41 22.18
C GLY A 262 -16.06 3.63 23.42
N ALA A 263 -14.74 3.43 23.35
CA ALA A 263 -13.82 3.74 24.44
C ALA A 263 -13.54 5.26 24.51
N ALA A 264 -13.05 5.70 25.67
CA ALA A 264 -12.64 7.10 25.85
C ALA A 264 -11.37 7.42 25.06
N CYS A 265 -11.32 8.61 24.46
CA CYS A 265 -10.16 9.13 23.72
C CYS A 265 -9.85 10.57 24.12
N GLY A 266 -8.83 11.16 23.50
CA GLY A 266 -8.36 12.51 23.78
C GLY A 266 -7.07 12.54 24.60
N ASN A 267 -6.51 13.73 24.83
CA ASN A 267 -5.20 13.92 25.47
C ASN A 267 -4.04 13.14 24.82
N GLY A 268 -4.15 12.76 23.54
CA GLY A 268 -3.17 11.93 22.84
C GLY A 268 -3.42 10.43 22.89
N ILE A 269 -4.59 9.99 23.35
CA ILE A 269 -5.10 8.64 23.11
C ILE A 269 -5.60 8.56 21.67
N SER A 270 -5.01 7.67 20.88
CA SER A 270 -5.47 7.36 19.52
C SER A 270 -6.56 6.31 19.55
N CYS A 271 -7.55 6.48 18.67
CA CYS A 271 -8.53 5.44 18.36
C CYS A 271 -7.93 4.42 17.39
N VAL A 272 -8.57 3.27 17.24
CA VAL A 272 -8.28 2.33 16.13
C VAL A 272 -8.42 3.06 14.78
N ASP A 273 -7.68 2.64 13.75
CA ASP A 273 -7.49 3.42 12.52
C ASP A 273 -8.78 3.73 11.73
N TYR A 274 -9.84 2.96 11.95
CA TYR A 274 -11.17 3.18 11.36
C TYR A 274 -12.12 3.94 12.29
N ALA A 275 -11.59 4.72 13.23
CA ALA A 275 -12.37 5.50 14.17
C ALA A 275 -11.70 6.84 14.50
N SER A 276 -12.55 7.85 14.66
CA SER A 276 -12.14 9.21 15.03
C SER A 276 -12.53 9.57 16.47
N CYS A 277 -11.75 10.42 17.12
CA CYS A 277 -12.04 10.88 18.47
C CYS A 277 -13.07 12.01 18.48
N VAL A 278 -14.34 11.68 18.72
CA VAL A 278 -15.46 12.64 18.73
C VAL A 278 -16.02 12.76 20.14
N ASN A 279 -16.01 13.99 20.69
CA ASN A 279 -16.48 14.27 22.05
C ASN A 279 -15.85 13.34 23.13
N MET A 280 -14.54 13.10 23.03
CA MET A 280 -13.76 12.23 23.93
C MET A 280 -14.17 10.75 23.92
N VAL A 281 -14.84 10.30 22.85
CA VAL A 281 -15.16 8.88 22.60
C VAL A 281 -14.72 8.50 21.19
N CYS A 282 -14.13 7.32 21.02
CA CYS A 282 -13.83 6.78 19.70
C CYS A 282 -15.13 6.43 18.98
N VAL A 283 -15.41 7.08 17.86
CA VAL A 283 -16.58 6.85 17.02
C VAL A 283 -16.10 6.28 15.70
N ALA A 284 -16.68 5.15 15.27
CA ALA A 284 -16.34 4.54 13.99
C ALA A 284 -16.55 5.54 12.85
N ASP A 285 -15.66 5.49 11.87
CA ASP A 285 -15.74 6.32 10.68
C ASP A 285 -16.93 5.90 9.80
N PRO A 286 -17.57 6.84 9.07
CA PRO A 286 -18.75 6.51 8.32
C PRO A 286 -18.41 5.57 7.17
N LYS A 287 -19.28 4.57 6.95
CA LYS A 287 -19.16 3.57 5.90
C LYS A 287 -19.75 4.08 4.57
N ALA A 288 -19.59 3.30 3.50
CA ALA A 288 -20.17 3.62 2.20
C ALA A 288 -21.69 3.92 2.31
N GLY A 289 -22.11 5.07 1.79
CA GLY A 289 -23.48 5.59 1.83
C GLY A 289 -23.88 6.30 3.13
N GLU A 290 -23.04 6.30 4.17
CA GLU A 290 -23.29 7.03 5.41
C GLU A 290 -22.93 8.52 5.28
N ASN A 291 -23.43 9.35 6.19
CA ASN A 291 -23.19 10.79 6.15
C ASN A 291 -21.76 11.11 6.59
N CYS A 292 -21.12 12.03 5.88
CA CYS A 292 -19.80 12.56 6.21
C CYS A 292 -19.80 14.09 6.16
N VAL A 293 -18.74 14.70 6.68
CA VAL A 293 -18.54 16.15 6.68
C VAL A 293 -17.23 16.43 5.94
N VAL A 294 -17.29 17.25 4.89
CA VAL A 294 -16.10 17.77 4.21
C VAL A 294 -15.30 18.55 5.26
N ASP A 295 -14.05 18.14 5.52
CA ASP A 295 -13.15 18.64 6.59
C ASP A 295 -13.42 18.13 8.02
N GLY A 296 -14.26 17.10 8.18
CA GLY A 296 -14.64 16.55 9.48
C GLY A 296 -14.11 15.14 9.73
N GLN A 297 -15.03 14.23 10.00
CA GLN A 297 -14.71 12.82 10.20
C GLN A 297 -14.38 12.18 8.84
N ASP A 298 -13.22 11.54 8.77
CA ASP A 298 -12.79 10.81 7.58
C ASP A 298 -13.73 9.63 7.32
N CYS A 299 -13.94 9.30 6.05
CA CYS A 299 -14.67 8.09 5.68
C CYS A 299 -13.79 6.85 5.91
N THR A 300 -14.38 5.70 6.18
CA THR A 300 -13.61 4.45 6.37
C THR A 300 -12.89 4.06 5.08
N GLY A 301 -11.62 3.62 5.18
CA GLY A 301 -10.89 3.02 4.05
C GLY A 301 -10.48 4.04 3.00
N SER A 302 -10.68 3.72 1.72
CA SER A 302 -10.41 4.64 0.58
C SER A 302 -11.65 5.41 0.12
N LEU A 303 -12.68 5.49 0.96
CA LEU A 303 -13.90 6.23 0.66
C LEU A 303 -13.64 7.74 0.74
N GLU A 304 -14.30 8.50 -0.13
CA GLU A 304 -14.26 9.96 -0.14
C GLU A 304 -15.62 10.54 0.24
N CYS A 305 -15.61 11.73 0.87
CA CYS A 305 -16.82 12.44 1.23
C CYS A 305 -17.39 13.22 0.03
N VAL A 306 -18.20 12.56 -0.80
CA VAL A 306 -18.82 13.16 -2.00
C VAL A 306 -20.26 13.53 -1.71
N ASN A 307 -20.59 14.82 -1.82
CA ASN A 307 -21.95 15.35 -1.56
C ASN A 307 -22.49 14.99 -0.15
N GLY A 308 -21.61 14.97 0.85
CA GLY A 308 -21.97 14.64 2.24
C GLY A 308 -22.25 13.16 2.48
N LYS A 309 -21.84 12.28 1.55
CA LYS A 309 -21.90 10.83 1.68
C LYS A 309 -20.54 10.20 1.40
N CYS A 310 -20.17 9.18 2.18
CA CYS A 310 -18.99 8.40 1.85
C CYS A 310 -19.28 7.53 0.62
N SER A 311 -18.46 7.64 -0.41
CA SER A 311 -18.54 6.80 -1.60
C SER A 311 -17.15 6.43 -2.08
N LEU A 312 -17.03 5.32 -2.78
CA LEU A 312 -15.81 5.03 -3.52
C LEU A 312 -15.55 6.17 -4.50
N PRO A 313 -14.28 6.52 -4.76
CA PRO A 313 -13.92 7.38 -5.86
C PRO A 313 -14.58 6.86 -7.15
N PRO A 314 -15.02 7.75 -8.05
CA PRO A 314 -15.53 7.30 -9.35
C PRO A 314 -14.46 6.44 -10.02
N VAL A 315 -14.87 5.28 -10.54
CA VAL A 315 -13.99 4.52 -11.45
C VAL A 315 -13.64 5.45 -12.61
N GLY A 316 -12.34 5.57 -12.91
CA GLY A 316 -11.85 6.37 -14.04
C GLY A 316 -12.40 5.89 -15.38
N ILE A 317 -11.79 6.32 -16.48
CA ILE A 317 -12.08 5.78 -17.81
C ILE A 317 -11.07 4.65 -18.11
N SER A 318 -11.56 3.44 -18.41
CA SER A 318 -10.71 2.35 -18.89
C SER A 318 -10.30 2.68 -20.31
N CYS A 319 -9.07 2.37 -20.66
CA CYS A 319 -8.60 2.62 -22.02
C CYS A 319 -9.03 1.51 -22.93
N PRO A 320 -10.01 1.69 -23.84
CA PRO A 320 -10.25 0.71 -24.87
C PRO A 320 -9.08 0.80 -25.85
N LEU A 321 -8.24 -0.23 -25.86
CA LEU A 321 -7.02 -0.28 -26.68
C LEU A 321 -7.25 -0.99 -28.03
#